data_AF-A0A962TF07-F1
#
_entry.id   AF-A0A962TF07-F1
#
_cell.length_a   1.000
_cell.length_b   1.000
_cell.length_c   1.000
_cell.angle_alpha   90.00
_cell.angle_beta   90.00
_cell.angle_gamma   90.00
#
_symmetry.space_group_name_H-M   'P 1'
#
loop_
_entity.id
_entity.type
_entity.pdbx_description
1 polymer ?
#
loop_
_entity_poly.entity_id
_entity_poly.type
_entity_poly.pdbx_seq_one_letter_code
_entity_poly.pdbx_strand_id
1 'polypeptide(L)'
;LVYDDYLRSLPDYLQQLDMESNGKSIDRDGQPVSVNTGPILWGGLGNNGQHAFYQLLHQGTHLVPADFLAPAHSPNPIGDHHSILLANCLAQAEALMVGKTEAQARAELEKQGLSGEALEQLLPYKVFPGNRPSTSLFYRRLTPKVLGSLLALYEHKVFTQGVIWNINSFDQWGVELGKQLANAILPELKGERPLAGHDASTVGLIEFCRAPD
;
A
#
# COMPACT_ATOMS: atom_id res chain seq x y z
N LEU A 1 3.84 -6.07 -0.62
CA LEU A 1 3.69 -6.69 -1.96
C LEU A 1 3.82 -8.19 -1.81
N VAL A 2 2.72 -8.93 -1.95
CA VAL A 2 2.63 -10.31 -1.47
C VAL A 2 2.67 -11.30 -2.63
N TYR A 3 3.75 -12.08 -2.75
CA TYR A 3 3.90 -13.15 -3.75
C TYR A 3 3.44 -14.50 -3.16
N ASP A 4 2.23 -14.49 -2.57
CA ASP A 4 1.53 -15.65 -2.01
C ASP A 4 0.01 -15.36 -2.00
N ASP A 5 -0.78 -16.11 -2.77
CA ASP A 5 -2.23 -15.89 -2.87
C ASP A 5 -2.96 -16.09 -1.53
N TYR A 6 -2.45 -16.98 -0.68
CA TYR A 6 -3.04 -17.23 0.64
C TYR A 6 -2.94 -16.02 1.57
N LEU A 7 -2.05 -15.07 1.28
CA LEU A 7 -1.86 -13.83 2.02
C LEU A 7 -2.46 -12.61 1.30
N ARG A 8 -3.37 -12.80 0.35
CA ARG A 8 -4.00 -11.70 -0.41
C ARG A 8 -4.65 -10.61 0.45
N SER A 9 -5.16 -10.97 1.63
CA SER A 9 -5.81 -10.04 2.58
C SER A 9 -4.84 -9.45 3.60
N LEU A 10 -3.56 -9.85 3.59
CA LEU A 10 -2.56 -9.32 4.51
C LEU A 10 -2.39 -7.79 4.37
N PRO A 11 -2.34 -7.19 3.16
CA PRO A 11 -2.25 -5.74 3.03
C PRO A 11 -3.41 -4.99 3.69
N ASP A 12 -4.64 -5.51 3.61
CA ASP A 12 -5.83 -4.90 4.23
C ASP A 12 -5.80 -5.02 5.75
N TYR A 13 -5.37 -6.18 6.26
CA TYR A 13 -5.14 -6.36 7.69
C TYR A 13 -4.07 -5.39 8.22
N LEU A 14 -2.96 -5.22 7.48
CA LEU A 14 -1.88 -4.32 7.86
C LEU A 14 -2.29 -2.84 7.76
N GLN A 15 -3.18 -2.46 6.84
CA GLN A 15 -3.75 -1.12 6.78
C GLN A 15 -4.42 -0.78 8.12
N GLN A 16 -5.30 -1.65 8.62
CA GLN A 16 -5.92 -1.43 9.91
C GLN A 16 -4.87 -1.41 11.03
N LEU A 17 -4.01 -2.44 11.11
CA LEU A 17 -3.01 -2.56 12.18
C LEU A 17 -2.09 -1.33 12.28
N ASP A 18 -1.53 -0.85 11.17
CA ASP A 18 -0.54 0.24 11.18
C ASP A 18 -1.23 1.61 11.21
N MET A 19 -2.19 1.84 10.31
CA MET A 19 -2.78 3.17 10.11
C MET A 19 -3.73 3.56 11.26
N GLU A 20 -4.52 2.63 11.80
CA GLU A 20 -5.41 2.93 12.94
C GLU A 20 -4.59 3.12 14.23
N SER A 21 -3.52 2.34 14.40
CA SER A 21 -2.64 2.45 15.57
C SER A 21 -1.83 3.74 15.55
N ASN A 22 -1.09 4.00 14.47
CA ASN A 22 -0.06 5.04 14.41
C ASN A 22 -0.44 6.28 13.59
N GLY A 23 -1.63 6.32 12.95
CA GLY A 23 -2.17 7.50 12.29
C GLY A 23 -2.65 8.57 13.28
N LYS A 24 -1.71 9.08 14.10
CA LYS A 24 -1.98 9.98 15.22
C LYS A 24 -1.26 11.31 15.04
N SER A 25 -1.87 12.39 15.53
CA SER A 25 -1.32 13.75 15.48
C SER A 25 -1.03 14.36 16.85
N ILE A 26 -1.40 13.68 17.94
CA ILE A 26 -1.17 14.10 19.32
C ILE A 26 -0.29 13.07 20.01
N ASP A 27 0.73 13.54 20.72
CA ASP A 27 1.64 12.71 21.51
C ASP A 27 1.04 12.33 22.88
N ARG A 28 1.76 11.51 23.65
CA ARG A 28 1.34 11.04 24.98
C ARG A 28 1.31 12.14 26.05
N ASP A 29 1.92 13.29 25.79
CA ASP A 29 1.91 14.47 26.66
C ASP A 29 0.76 15.43 26.29
N GLY A 30 -0.07 15.06 25.30
CA GLY A 30 -1.21 15.83 24.84
C GLY A 30 -0.84 17.00 23.91
N GLN A 31 0.36 16.99 23.34
CA GLN A 31 0.83 18.02 22.42
C GLN A 31 0.77 17.55 20.95
N PRO A 32 0.58 18.46 19.99
CA PRO A 32 0.74 18.12 18.57
C PRO A 32 2.14 17.62 18.23
N VAL A 33 2.23 16.53 17.48
CA VAL A 33 3.52 16.00 16.99
C VAL A 33 4.15 16.93 15.94
N SER A 34 5.48 17.03 15.93
CA SER A 34 6.23 17.87 14.98
C SER A 34 6.82 17.09 13.78
N VAL A 35 6.48 15.81 13.66
CA VAL A 35 6.99 14.88 12.63
C VAL A 35 5.84 14.10 12.01
N ASN A 36 6.08 13.51 10.84
CA ASN A 36 5.14 12.54 10.26
C ASN A 36 5.13 11.27 11.11
N THR A 37 3.93 10.76 11.41
CA THR A 37 3.70 9.51 12.14
C THR A 37 3.35 8.38 11.17
N GLY A 38 2.30 7.59 11.43
CA GLY A 38 1.92 6.41 10.65
C GLY A 38 1.83 6.68 9.14
N PRO A 39 2.47 5.86 8.29
CA PRO A 39 2.37 5.99 6.83
C PRO A 39 1.04 5.47 6.31
N ILE A 40 0.65 5.89 5.10
CA ILE A 40 -0.41 5.21 4.35
C ILE A 40 0.15 3.88 3.86
N LEU A 41 -0.43 2.78 4.32
CA LEU A 41 -0.13 1.45 3.79
C LEU A 41 -1.11 1.10 2.68
N TRP A 42 -0.58 0.40 1.67
CA TRP A 42 -1.38 -0.13 0.57
C TRP A 42 -0.59 -1.26 -0.10
N GLY A 43 -1.28 -2.04 -0.92
CA GLY A 43 -0.63 -3.08 -1.71
C GLY A 43 -1.60 -4.11 -2.21
N GLY A 44 -1.06 -5.24 -2.65
CA GLY A 44 -1.82 -6.37 -3.14
C GLY A 44 -0.91 -7.54 -3.47
N LEU A 45 -1.48 -8.50 -4.20
CA LEU A 45 -0.74 -9.63 -4.73
C LEU A 45 0.34 -9.18 -5.72
N GLY A 46 1.52 -9.79 -5.63
CA GLY A 46 2.71 -9.40 -6.36
C GLY A 46 2.53 -9.43 -7.87
N ASN A 47 2.12 -10.58 -8.41
CA ASN A 47 1.87 -10.80 -9.84
C ASN A 47 0.74 -9.90 -10.38
N ASN A 48 -0.33 -9.67 -9.62
CA ASN A 48 -1.42 -8.80 -10.06
C ASN A 48 -1.01 -7.31 -9.99
N GLY A 49 -0.30 -6.92 -8.92
CA GLY A 49 0.17 -5.56 -8.71
C GLY A 49 1.19 -5.10 -9.76
N GLN A 50 2.00 -6.02 -10.29
CA GLN A 50 2.93 -5.75 -11.39
C GLN A 50 2.25 -5.11 -12.61
N HIS A 51 1.01 -5.51 -12.89
CA HIS A 51 0.24 -5.01 -14.02
C HIS A 51 -0.72 -3.86 -13.65
N ALA A 52 -0.70 -3.40 -12.40
CA ALA A 52 -1.58 -2.34 -11.92
C ALA A 52 -0.80 -1.05 -11.60
N PHE A 53 0.12 -1.10 -10.63
CA PHE A 53 0.71 0.11 -10.02
C PHE A 53 2.24 0.11 -9.99
N TYR A 54 2.91 -0.96 -10.43
CA TYR A 54 4.37 -1.02 -10.44
C TYR A 54 5.01 -0.01 -11.41
N GLN A 55 4.27 0.45 -12.43
CA GLN A 55 4.69 1.58 -13.26
C GLN A 55 5.02 2.81 -12.39
N LEU A 56 4.14 3.15 -11.45
CA LEU A 56 4.37 4.25 -10.51
C LEU A 56 5.54 3.93 -9.58
N LEU A 57 5.65 2.69 -9.09
CA LEU A 57 6.77 2.30 -8.24
C LEU A 57 8.12 2.49 -8.94
N HIS A 58 8.24 2.18 -10.22
CA HIS A 58 9.50 2.24 -10.98
C HIS A 58 9.85 3.63 -11.54
N GLN A 59 8.87 4.33 -12.12
CA GLN A 59 9.12 5.57 -12.87
C GLN A 59 8.30 6.77 -12.35
N GLY A 60 7.48 6.58 -11.31
CA GLY A 60 6.78 7.69 -10.66
C GLY A 60 7.70 8.61 -9.88
N THR A 61 7.18 9.76 -9.46
CA THR A 61 7.94 10.79 -8.74
C THR A 61 7.94 10.62 -7.22
N HIS A 62 7.20 9.65 -6.70
CA HIS A 62 7.17 9.33 -5.27
C HIS A 62 8.15 8.22 -4.93
N LEU A 63 8.86 8.38 -3.81
CA LEU A 63 9.63 7.31 -3.19
C LEU A 63 8.68 6.45 -2.35
N VAL A 64 8.51 5.19 -2.73
CA VAL A 64 7.64 4.25 -2.04
C VAL A 64 8.47 3.07 -1.56
N PRO A 65 8.83 2.99 -0.26
CA PRO A 65 9.44 1.79 0.31
C PRO A 65 8.48 0.60 0.19
N ALA A 66 9.00 -0.57 -0.16
CA ALA A 66 8.19 -1.75 -0.41
C ALA A 66 8.71 -3.00 0.32
N ASP A 67 7.82 -3.70 1.02
CA ASP A 67 8.11 -5.04 1.52
C ASP A 67 7.62 -6.10 0.51
N PHE A 68 8.51 -6.96 0.05
CA PHE A 68 8.23 -8.13 -0.77
C PHE A 68 8.18 -9.37 0.13
N LEU A 69 7.08 -10.12 0.06
CA LEU A 69 6.87 -11.32 0.87
C LEU A 69 6.68 -12.53 -0.04
N ALA A 70 7.44 -13.61 0.16
CA ALA A 70 7.32 -14.82 -0.67
C ALA A 70 7.69 -16.12 0.09
N PRO A 71 6.97 -17.23 -0.12
CA PRO A 71 7.38 -18.55 0.33
C PRO A 71 8.40 -19.17 -0.63
N ALA A 72 9.47 -19.77 -0.11
CA ALA A 72 10.42 -20.54 -0.92
C ALA A 72 9.78 -21.79 -1.55
N HIS A 73 8.76 -22.37 -0.90
CA HIS A 73 8.07 -23.57 -1.38
C HIS A 73 6.55 -23.37 -1.44
N SER A 74 5.97 -23.64 -2.61
CA SER A 74 4.52 -23.71 -2.78
C SER A 74 3.92 -24.91 -2.04
N PRO A 75 2.74 -24.76 -1.39
CA PRO A 75 1.94 -25.90 -0.96
C PRO A 75 1.27 -26.63 -2.15
N ASN A 76 1.21 -26.00 -3.33
CA ASN A 76 0.61 -26.51 -4.57
C ASN A 76 1.66 -26.50 -5.71
N PRO A 77 2.57 -27.49 -5.78
CA PRO A 77 3.62 -27.52 -6.80
C PRO A 77 3.04 -27.95 -8.16
N ILE A 78 2.57 -26.97 -8.94
CA ILE A 78 2.00 -27.18 -10.29
C ILE A 78 2.96 -26.58 -11.32
N GLY A 79 3.56 -27.46 -12.15
CA GLY A 79 4.50 -27.05 -13.20
C GLY A 79 5.56 -26.06 -12.71
N ASP A 80 5.82 -25.04 -13.53
CA ASP A 80 6.81 -23.99 -13.23
C ASP A 80 6.19 -22.75 -12.56
N HIS A 81 4.93 -22.80 -12.12
CA HIS A 81 4.21 -21.63 -11.60
C HIS A 81 4.97 -20.97 -10.45
N HIS A 82 5.45 -21.77 -9.48
CA HIS A 82 6.15 -21.24 -8.31
C HIS A 82 7.52 -20.66 -8.67
N SER A 83 8.25 -21.29 -9.60
CA SER A 83 9.53 -20.81 -10.09
C SER A 83 9.38 -19.45 -10.79
N ILE A 84 8.36 -19.30 -11.64
CA ILE A 84 8.04 -18.04 -12.31
C ILE A 84 7.64 -16.96 -11.30
N LEU A 85 6.82 -17.32 -10.30
CA LEU A 85 6.42 -16.39 -9.23
C LEU A 85 7.63 -15.85 -8.45
N LEU A 86 8.55 -16.75 -8.04
CA LEU A 86 9.76 -16.37 -7.31
C LEU A 86 10.72 -15.54 -8.17
N ALA A 87 10.92 -15.92 -9.44
CA ALA A 87 11.74 -15.16 -10.38
C ALA A 87 11.23 -13.72 -10.51
N ASN A 88 9.91 -13.56 -10.62
CA ASN A 88 9.26 -12.25 -10.65
C ASN A 88 9.46 -11.46 -9.35
N CYS A 89 9.28 -12.09 -8.18
CA CYS A 89 9.49 -11.41 -6.89
C CYS A 89 10.92 -10.86 -6.76
N LEU A 90 11.91 -11.71 -7.07
CA LEU A 90 13.33 -11.36 -6.99
C LEU A 90 13.70 -10.29 -8.01
N ALA A 91 13.27 -10.45 -9.26
CA ALA A 91 13.56 -9.50 -10.34
C ALA A 91 12.96 -8.12 -10.06
N GLN A 92 11.80 -8.02 -9.41
CA GLN A 92 11.21 -6.73 -9.07
C GLN A 92 11.99 -6.00 -7.99
N ALA A 93 12.42 -6.70 -6.94
CA ALA A 93 13.27 -6.11 -5.91
C ALA A 93 14.62 -5.65 -6.49
N GLU A 94 15.23 -6.45 -7.36
CA GLU A 94 16.45 -6.09 -8.08
C GLU A 94 16.24 -4.87 -8.98
N ALA A 95 15.19 -4.87 -9.81
CA ALA A 95 14.89 -3.77 -10.73
C ALA A 95 14.68 -2.43 -10.00
N LEU A 96 14.01 -2.44 -8.84
CA LEU A 96 13.85 -1.25 -7.99
C LEU A 96 15.21 -0.71 -7.49
N MET A 97 16.16 -1.60 -7.19
CA MET A 97 17.50 -1.22 -6.74
C MET A 97 18.36 -0.70 -7.91
N VAL A 98 18.51 -1.49 -8.97
CA VAL A 98 19.53 -1.23 -10.01
C VAL A 98 19.05 -0.29 -11.11
N GLY A 99 17.76 -0.23 -11.38
CA GLY A 99 17.21 0.53 -12.49
C GLY A 99 17.76 0.11 -13.86
N LYS A 100 17.81 1.05 -14.79
CA LYS A 100 18.32 0.90 -16.14
C LYS A 100 18.82 2.24 -16.63
N THR A 101 20.13 2.35 -16.81
CA THR A 101 20.79 3.58 -17.25
C THR A 101 20.45 3.92 -18.70
N GLU A 102 20.65 5.17 -19.09
CA GLU A 102 20.46 5.61 -20.48
C GLU A 102 21.29 4.79 -21.47
N ALA A 103 22.55 4.48 -21.15
CA ALA A 103 23.41 3.66 -22.00
C ALA A 103 22.86 2.24 -22.20
N GLN A 104 22.32 1.62 -21.15
CA GLN A 104 21.70 0.30 -21.23
C GLN A 104 20.40 0.35 -22.06
N ALA A 105 19.55 1.35 -21.81
CA ALA A 105 18.31 1.53 -22.56
C ALA A 105 18.56 1.80 -24.04
N ARG A 106 19.55 2.63 -24.38
CA ARG A 106 19.99 2.92 -25.75
C ARG A 106 20.47 1.66 -26.45
N ALA A 107 21.37 0.89 -25.83
CA ALA A 107 21.86 -0.36 -26.39
C ALA A 107 20.75 -1.39 -26.63
N GLU A 108 19.71 -1.42 -25.78
CA GLU A 108 18.53 -2.26 -26.00
C GLU A 108 17.67 -1.79 -27.19
N LEU A 109 17.45 -0.48 -27.32
CA LEU A 109 16.68 0.10 -28.43
C LEU A 109 17.39 -0.10 -29.78
N GLU A 110 18.72 0.05 -29.82
CA GLU A 110 19.53 -0.22 -31.01
C GLU A 110 19.44 -1.71 -31.42
N LYS A 111 19.50 -2.64 -30.45
CA LYS A 111 19.31 -4.07 -30.71
C LYS A 111 17.91 -4.42 -31.22
N GLN A 112 16.91 -3.60 -30.89
CA GLN A 112 15.55 -3.72 -31.42
C GLN A 112 15.40 -3.08 -32.82
N GLY A 113 16.48 -2.53 -33.38
CA GLY A 113 16.52 -1.94 -34.71
C GLY A 113 16.09 -0.48 -34.77
N LEU A 114 15.90 0.20 -33.63
CA LEU A 114 15.63 1.63 -33.61
C LEU A 114 16.93 2.43 -33.78
N SER A 115 16.84 3.57 -34.47
CA SER A 115 17.97 4.48 -34.67
C SER A 115 17.46 5.90 -34.94
N GLY A 116 18.39 6.86 -34.91
CA GLY A 116 18.10 8.26 -35.23
C GLY A 116 17.04 8.88 -34.31
N GLU A 117 16.20 9.74 -34.88
CA GLU A 117 15.21 10.51 -34.12
C GLU A 117 14.23 9.63 -33.33
N ALA A 118 13.79 8.51 -33.90
CA ALA A 118 12.87 7.59 -33.23
C ALA A 118 13.46 6.98 -31.95
N LEU A 119 14.77 6.71 -31.95
CA LEU A 119 15.47 6.24 -30.76
C LEU A 119 15.56 7.34 -29.72
N GLU A 120 16.04 8.53 -30.10
CA GLU A 120 16.22 9.65 -29.17
C GLU A 120 14.91 10.06 -28.50
N GLN A 121 13.80 10.01 -29.25
CA GLN A 121 12.47 10.28 -28.70
C GLN A 121 12.02 9.23 -27.68
N LEU A 122 12.31 7.94 -27.92
CA LEU A 122 11.84 6.86 -27.03
C LEU A 122 12.74 6.66 -25.80
N LEU A 123 14.03 6.99 -25.92
CA LEU A 123 15.05 6.68 -24.92
C LEU A 123 14.72 7.18 -23.50
N PRO A 124 14.28 8.43 -23.27
CA PRO A 124 14.00 8.93 -21.91
C PRO A 124 12.94 8.10 -21.18
N TYR A 125 11.96 7.56 -21.91
CA TYR A 125 10.88 6.73 -21.35
C TYR A 125 11.34 5.31 -20.98
N LYS A 126 12.50 4.88 -21.48
CA LYS A 126 13.09 3.54 -21.22
C LYS A 126 14.13 3.55 -20.11
N VAL A 127 14.46 4.71 -19.55
CA VAL A 127 15.34 4.85 -18.40
C VAL A 127 14.57 4.54 -17.12
N PHE A 128 15.19 3.74 -16.25
CA PHE A 128 14.68 3.43 -14.92
C PHE A 128 15.67 3.98 -13.90
N PRO A 129 15.28 4.92 -13.03
CA PRO A 129 16.23 5.59 -12.14
C PRO A 129 16.86 4.66 -11.10
N GLY A 130 16.21 3.52 -10.78
CA GLY A 130 16.65 2.64 -9.70
C GLY A 130 16.63 3.36 -8.35
N ASN A 131 17.47 2.91 -7.42
CA ASN A 131 17.63 3.48 -6.08
C ASN A 131 16.30 3.63 -5.31
N ARG A 132 15.42 2.64 -5.44
CA ARG A 132 14.13 2.58 -4.74
C ARG A 132 14.17 1.46 -3.70
N PRO A 133 13.99 1.77 -2.41
CA PRO A 133 14.25 0.83 -1.34
C PRO A 133 13.19 -0.27 -1.27
N SER A 134 13.63 -1.49 -1.02
CA SER A 134 12.75 -2.62 -0.72
C SER A 134 13.32 -3.56 0.33
N THR A 135 12.44 -4.24 1.06
CA THR A 135 12.77 -5.32 2.00
C THR A 135 12.25 -6.64 1.41
N SER A 136 13.06 -7.69 1.40
CA SER A 136 12.64 -9.03 0.97
C SER A 136 12.50 -9.97 2.16
N LEU A 137 11.26 -10.32 2.51
CA LEU A 137 10.90 -11.22 3.60
C LEU A 137 10.54 -12.61 3.06
N PHE A 138 11.55 -13.48 2.98
CA PHE A 138 11.37 -14.86 2.52
C PHE A 138 11.18 -15.82 3.71
N TYR A 139 10.24 -16.74 3.57
CA TYR A 139 10.00 -17.82 4.52
C TYR A 139 9.92 -19.15 3.78
N ARG A 140 10.22 -20.29 4.44
CA ARG A 140 10.29 -21.58 3.73
C ARG A 140 8.94 -22.02 3.15
N ARG A 141 7.89 -21.96 3.96
CA ARG A 141 6.51 -22.30 3.59
C ARG A 141 5.57 -21.54 4.53
N LEU A 142 4.42 -21.12 4.02
CA LEU A 142 3.37 -20.55 4.86
C LEU A 142 2.76 -21.66 5.73
N THR A 143 3.05 -21.62 7.02
CA THR A 143 2.49 -22.52 8.04
C THR A 143 1.83 -21.66 9.11
N PRO A 144 0.93 -22.21 9.96
CA PRO A 144 0.32 -21.42 11.04
C PRO A 144 1.34 -20.72 11.94
N LYS A 145 2.46 -21.39 12.25
CA LYS A 145 3.56 -20.80 13.03
C LYS A 145 4.20 -19.62 12.30
N VAL A 146 4.50 -19.77 11.00
CA VAL A 146 5.12 -18.71 10.19
C VAL A 146 4.17 -17.53 10.02
N LEU A 147 2.88 -17.79 9.80
CA LEU A 147 1.86 -16.75 9.74
C LEU A 147 1.81 -15.97 11.06
N GLY A 148 1.72 -16.65 12.21
CA GLY A 148 1.74 -15.99 13.51
C GLY A 148 3.00 -15.15 13.75
N SER A 149 4.18 -15.66 13.38
CA SER A 149 5.43 -14.91 13.46
C SER A 149 5.44 -13.69 12.54
N LEU A 150 4.86 -13.78 11.35
CA LEU A 150 4.77 -12.67 10.40
C LEU A 150 3.85 -11.56 10.91
N LEU A 151 2.69 -11.91 11.48
CA LEU A 151 1.77 -10.94 12.06
C LEU A 151 2.43 -10.23 13.26
N ALA A 152 3.01 -11.00 14.19
CA ALA A 152 3.71 -10.46 15.35
C ALA A 152 4.91 -9.55 14.99
N LEU A 153 5.61 -9.87 13.89
CA LEU A 153 6.67 -9.00 13.36
C LEU A 153 6.13 -7.60 13.04
N TYR A 154 4.99 -7.51 12.33
CA TYR A 154 4.40 -6.22 11.99
C TYR A 154 3.75 -5.53 13.20
N GLU A 155 3.15 -6.26 14.14
CA GLU A 155 2.67 -5.70 15.41
C GLU A 155 3.81 -5.03 16.19
N HIS A 156 4.97 -5.68 16.29
CA HIS A 156 6.13 -5.12 16.97
C HIS A 156 6.80 -3.98 16.19
N LYS A 157 6.77 -4.01 14.85
CA LYS A 157 7.17 -2.86 14.02
C LYS A 157 6.31 -1.63 14.37
N VAL A 158 4.99 -1.79 14.35
CA VAL A 158 4.03 -0.71 14.65
C VAL A 158 4.23 -0.19 16.07
N PHE A 159 4.34 -1.08 17.06
CA PHE A 159 4.62 -0.70 18.44
C PHE A 159 5.92 0.11 18.57
N THR A 160 7.01 -0.36 17.96
CA THR A 160 8.32 0.31 18.04
C THR A 160 8.25 1.73 17.46
N GLN A 161 7.59 1.88 16.30
CA GLN A 161 7.40 3.19 15.68
C GLN A 161 6.58 4.14 16.58
N GLY A 162 5.49 3.66 17.17
CA GLY A 162 4.67 4.47 18.07
C GLY A 162 5.38 4.88 19.36
N VAL A 163 6.23 4.00 19.90
CA VAL A 163 7.11 4.34 21.04
C VAL A 163 8.06 5.48 20.66
N ILE A 164 8.74 5.37 19.51
CA ILE A 164 9.69 6.37 19.00
C ILE A 164 9.00 7.73 18.76
N TRP A 165 7.80 7.73 18.18
CA TRP A 165 7.05 8.96 17.89
C TRP A 165 6.32 9.57 19.09
N ASN A 166 6.48 8.99 20.28
CA ASN A 166 5.78 9.40 21.49
C ASN A 166 4.24 9.39 21.38
N ILE A 167 3.63 8.49 20.59
CA ILE A 167 2.17 8.41 20.42
C ILE A 167 1.57 7.19 21.13
N ASN A 168 0.25 7.18 21.33
CA ASN A 168 -0.46 6.00 21.79
C ASN A 168 -0.93 5.15 20.60
N SER A 169 -0.32 3.98 20.40
CA SER A 169 -0.67 3.05 19.32
C SER A 169 -1.94 2.23 19.58
N PHE A 170 -2.57 2.36 20.76
CA PHE A 170 -3.59 1.43 21.23
C PHE A 170 -4.96 2.07 21.51
N ASP A 171 -5.16 3.34 21.11
CA ASP A 171 -6.46 4.01 21.09
C ASP A 171 -6.91 4.35 19.65
N GLN A 172 -8.17 4.76 19.49
CA GLN A 172 -8.75 5.05 18.18
C GLN A 172 -9.85 6.12 18.23
N TRP A 173 -9.64 7.22 18.95
CA TRP A 173 -10.63 8.31 19.11
C TRP A 173 -11.15 8.90 17.80
N GLY A 174 -10.36 8.83 16.72
CA GLY A 174 -10.72 9.36 15.39
C GLY A 174 -11.99 8.76 14.78
N VAL A 175 -12.46 7.60 15.24
CA VAL A 175 -13.67 6.95 14.70
C VAL A 175 -14.98 7.48 15.31
N GLU A 176 -14.91 8.28 16.37
CA GLU A 176 -16.09 8.66 17.14
C GLU A 176 -16.96 9.71 16.45
N LEU A 177 -16.33 10.73 15.84
CA LEU A 177 -17.06 11.83 15.21
C LEU A 177 -17.98 11.32 14.08
N GLY A 178 -17.49 10.43 13.22
CA GLY A 178 -18.28 9.85 12.15
C GLY A 178 -19.49 9.07 12.67
N LYS A 179 -19.33 8.31 13.76
CA LYS A 179 -20.44 7.57 14.40
C LYS A 179 -21.49 8.52 14.98
N GLN A 180 -21.06 9.60 15.65
CA GLN A 180 -21.96 10.61 16.21
C GLN A 180 -22.77 11.30 15.11
N LEU A 181 -22.11 11.74 14.04
CA LEU A 181 -22.77 12.38 12.89
C LEU A 181 -23.73 11.42 12.18
N ALA A 182 -23.34 10.16 11.96
CA ALA A 182 -24.20 9.16 11.34
C ALA A 182 -25.48 8.89 12.17
N ASN A 183 -25.36 8.82 13.49
CA ASN A 183 -26.51 8.65 14.39
C ASN A 183 -27.47 9.85 14.35
N ALA A 184 -26.95 11.07 14.13
CA ALA A 184 -27.77 12.26 13.96
C ALA A 184 -28.46 12.30 12.58
N ILE A 185 -27.74 11.93 11.52
CA ILE A 185 -28.23 11.94 10.13
C ILE A 185 -29.26 10.84 9.88
N LEU A 186 -29.11 9.66 10.48
CA LEU A 186 -29.99 8.51 10.22
C LEU A 186 -31.51 8.81 10.34
N PRO A 187 -32.02 9.41 11.43
CA PRO A 187 -33.44 9.77 11.51
C PRO A 187 -33.86 10.84 10.50
N GLU A 188 -32.97 11.77 10.13
CA GLU A 188 -33.25 12.82 9.15
C GLU A 188 -33.35 12.27 7.73
N LEU A 189 -32.46 11.32 7.41
CA LEU A 189 -32.46 10.58 6.15
C LEU A 189 -33.72 9.72 6.00
N LYS A 190 -34.22 9.13 7.10
CA LYS A 190 -35.50 8.42 7.12
C LYS A 190 -36.73 9.33 7.10
N GLY A 191 -36.54 10.65 7.18
CA GLY A 191 -37.63 11.62 7.27
C GLY A 191 -38.36 11.65 8.62
N GLU A 192 -37.79 11.02 9.66
CA GLU A 192 -38.32 11.00 11.02
C GLU A 192 -38.08 12.34 11.76
N ARG A 193 -37.15 13.15 11.25
CA ARG A 193 -36.78 14.47 11.79
C ARG A 193 -36.48 15.47 10.66
N PRO A 194 -36.77 16.78 10.83
CA PRO A 194 -36.31 17.81 9.90
C PRO A 194 -34.79 17.94 9.89
N LEU A 195 -34.24 18.37 8.74
CA LEU A 195 -32.82 18.68 8.58
C LEU A 195 -32.46 19.93 9.39
N ALA A 196 -31.43 19.84 10.23
CA ALA A 196 -30.96 20.98 11.01
C ALA A 196 -29.47 20.87 11.34
N GLY A 197 -28.73 21.98 11.22
CA GLY A 197 -27.35 22.07 11.72
C GLY A 197 -26.28 21.46 10.82
N HIS A 198 -26.59 21.11 9.58
CA HIS A 198 -25.63 20.62 8.59
C HIS A 198 -25.27 21.70 7.57
N ASP A 199 -24.14 21.51 6.89
CA ASP A 199 -23.76 22.32 5.75
C ASP A 199 -24.64 22.04 4.52
N ALA A 200 -24.59 22.93 3.52
CA ALA A 200 -25.44 22.86 2.34
C ALA A 200 -25.20 21.60 1.49
N SER A 201 -23.97 21.04 1.47
CA SER A 201 -23.69 19.80 0.73
C SER A 201 -24.38 18.62 1.38
N THR A 202 -24.25 18.49 2.71
CA THR A 202 -24.88 17.40 3.46
C THR A 202 -26.41 17.46 3.34
N VAL A 203 -27.00 18.65 3.45
CA VAL A 203 -28.45 18.86 3.24
C VAL A 203 -28.88 18.41 1.85
N GLY A 204 -28.22 18.90 0.79
CA GLY A 204 -28.59 18.56 -0.58
C GLY A 204 -28.44 17.07 -0.91
N LEU A 205 -27.43 16.40 -0.35
CA LEU A 205 -27.24 14.96 -0.51
C LEU A 205 -28.32 14.15 0.22
N ILE A 206 -28.70 14.54 1.43
CA ILE A 206 -29.79 13.86 2.15
C ILE A 206 -31.12 14.04 1.38
N GLU A 207 -31.40 15.24 0.87
CA GLU A 207 -32.58 15.49 0.04
C GLU A 207 -32.56 14.67 -1.24
N PHE A 208 -31.41 14.60 -1.93
CA PHE A 208 -31.24 13.77 -3.12
C PHE A 208 -31.51 12.28 -2.81
N CYS A 209 -30.94 11.74 -1.73
CA CYS A 209 -31.17 10.35 -1.33
C CYS A 209 -32.62 10.05 -0.90
N ARG A 210 -33.38 11.06 -0.50
CA ARG A 210 -34.80 10.93 -0.12
C ARG A 210 -35.75 11.07 -1.31
N ALA A 211 -35.28 11.63 -2.42
CA ALA A 211 -36.11 11.80 -3.60
C ALA A 211 -36.52 10.42 -4.15
N PRO A 212 -37.79 10.23 -4.54
CA PRO A 212 -38.20 9.02 -5.24
C PRO A 212 -37.48 8.92 -6.61
N ASP A 213 -37.22 7.68 -7.04
CA ASP A 213 -36.68 7.37 -8.38
C ASP A 213 -37.57 7.87 -9.53
#